data_AF-A0A543I7U2-F1
#
_entry.id   AF-A0A543I7U2-F1
#
_cell.length_a   1.000
_cell.length_b   1.000
_cell.length_c   1.000
_cell.angle_alpha   90.00
_cell.angle_beta   90.00
_cell.angle_gamma   90.00
#
_symmetry.space_group_name_H-M   'P 1'
#
loop_
_entity.id
_entity.type
_entity.pdbx_description
1 polymer ?
#
loop_
_entity_poly.entity_id
_entity_poly.type
_entity_poly.pdbx_seq_one_letter_code
_entity_poly.pdbx_strand_id
1 'polypeptide(L)'
;MISVMSRDTHVGAQCPRCQSHLALVPVPGNSAVTPLPALPAAPKEEWQPPPVAEVLAVYAGRTIDGVTAARGAAKVRESLNRARANAAQRRAAQKAARRTPKSA
;
A
#
# COMPACT_ATOMS: atom_id res chain seq x y z
N MET A 1 50.11 35.67 13.36
CA MET A 1 49.03 35.35 14.32
C MET A 1 47.71 35.69 13.63
N ILE A 2 47.01 34.70 13.08
CA ILE A 2 45.73 34.92 12.39
C ILE A 2 44.63 34.48 13.35
N SER A 3 43.85 35.44 13.87
CA SER A 3 42.68 35.17 14.71
C SER A 3 41.57 34.52 13.89
N VAL A 4 41.14 33.35 14.35
CA VAL A 4 39.93 32.65 13.92
C VAL A 4 38.73 33.40 14.50
N MET A 5 38.02 34.21 13.70
CA MET A 5 36.65 34.63 14.02
C MET A 5 35.67 33.79 13.20
N SER A 6 35.48 32.55 13.63
CA SER A 6 34.28 31.78 13.33
C SER A 6 33.64 31.40 14.65
N ARG A 7 32.46 31.98 14.92
CA ARG A 7 31.32 31.32 15.59
C ARG A 7 30.19 32.33 15.81
N ASP A 8 29.10 32.05 15.11
CA ASP A 8 27.73 32.27 15.59
C ASP A 8 27.27 33.72 15.80
N THR A 9 27.14 34.47 14.70
CA THR A 9 26.17 35.57 14.62
C THR A 9 24.94 35.14 13.84
N HIS A 10 24.28 34.05 14.27
CA HIS A 10 22.86 33.91 13.97
C HIS A 10 22.13 34.70 15.06
N VAL A 11 21.61 35.88 14.70
CA VAL A 11 20.71 36.63 15.58
C VAL A 11 19.58 35.68 15.96
N GLY A 12 19.65 35.14 17.18
CA GLY A 12 18.76 34.08 17.63
C GLY A 12 17.32 34.54 17.50
N ALA A 13 16.50 33.78 16.77
CA ALA A 13 15.07 34.06 16.68
C ALA A 13 14.49 34.04 18.10
N GLN A 14 13.89 35.15 18.53
CA GLN A 14 13.25 35.25 19.83
C GLN A 14 11.73 35.17 19.67
N CYS A 15 11.06 34.48 20.57
CA CYS A 15 9.59 34.45 20.59
C CYS A 15 9.05 35.84 20.96
N PRO A 16 8.19 36.48 20.14
CA PRO A 16 7.71 37.84 20.42
C PRO A 16 6.79 37.93 21.66
N ARG A 17 6.37 36.79 22.22
CA ARG A 17 5.43 36.73 23.35
C ARG A 17 6.12 36.58 24.70
N CYS A 18 7.22 35.85 24.76
CA CYS A 18 7.94 35.52 26.00
C CYS A 18 9.44 35.78 25.94
N GLN A 19 9.93 36.32 24.81
CA GLN A 19 11.33 36.71 24.56
C GLN A 19 12.35 35.57 24.74
N SER A 20 11.90 34.32 24.76
CA SER A 20 12.78 33.16 24.87
C SER A 20 13.55 32.93 23.58
N HIS A 21 14.83 32.57 23.70
CA HIS A 21 15.68 32.21 22.58
C HIS A 21 15.24 30.88 21.96
N LEU A 22 15.00 30.89 20.65
CA LEU A 22 14.65 29.69 19.89
C LEU A 22 15.90 29.15 19.19
N ALA A 23 16.13 27.85 19.32
CA ALA A 23 17.16 27.14 18.58
C ALA A 23 16.56 26.58 17.28
N LEU A 24 17.21 26.85 16.14
CA LEU A 24 16.87 26.23 14.88
C LEU A 24 17.50 24.84 14.82
N VAL A 25 16.66 23.79 14.77
CA VAL A 25 17.12 22.41 14.56
C VAL A 25 17.08 22.14 13.06
N PRO A 26 18.22 21.86 12.40
CA PRO A 26 18.22 21.50 10.99
C PRO A 26 17.51 20.15 10.79
N VAL A 27 16.45 20.17 9.98
CA VAL A 27 15.77 18.95 9.53
C VAL A 27 16.52 18.42 8.31
N PRO A 28 16.90 17.13 8.24
CA PRO A 28 17.61 16.58 7.10
C PRO A 28 16.61 16.34 5.97
N GLY A 29 16.32 17.39 5.21
CA GLY A 29 15.47 17.33 4.04
C GLY A 29 15.76 18.54 3.19
N ASN A 30 16.53 18.32 2.13
CA ASN A 30 16.91 19.30 1.12
C ASN A 30 18.08 20.23 1.53
N SER A 31 19.32 19.73 1.48
CA SER A 31 20.48 20.63 1.37
C SER A 31 21.66 19.99 0.68
N ALA A 32 22.27 20.84 -0.13
CA ALA A 32 23.48 20.67 -0.88
C ALA A 32 24.63 20.03 -0.07
N VAL A 33 25.47 19.36 -0.86
CA VAL A 33 26.70 18.66 -0.50
C VAL A 33 27.57 19.48 0.46
N THR A 34 27.85 18.93 1.64
CA THR A 34 29.01 19.30 2.47
C THR A 34 29.77 18.00 2.78
N PRO A 35 31.09 17.89 2.53
CA PRO A 35 31.80 16.64 2.73
C PRO A 35 32.17 16.48 4.22
N LEU A 36 31.60 15.45 4.86
CA LEU A 36 32.00 14.99 6.20
C LEU A 36 32.70 13.63 6.08
N PRO A 37 33.65 13.31 6.99
CA PRO A 37 34.54 12.16 6.87
C PRO A 37 33.76 10.84 6.96
N ALA A 38 34.12 9.90 6.09
CA ALA A 38 33.43 8.64 5.86
C ALA A 38 33.33 7.79 7.15
N LEU A 39 32.14 7.78 7.75
CA LEU A 39 31.70 6.76 8.70
C LEU A 39 31.02 5.62 7.92
N PRO A 40 31.20 4.35 8.32
CA PRO A 40 30.71 3.20 7.57
C PRO A 40 29.19 3.23 7.48
N ALA A 41 28.67 3.14 6.26
CA ALA A 41 27.26 3.22 5.95
C ALA A 41 26.50 2.05 6.59
N ALA A 42 25.77 2.32 7.67
CA ALA A 42 24.69 1.46 8.10
C ALA A 42 23.58 1.48 7.03
N PRO A 43 22.99 0.33 6.65
CA PRO A 43 21.93 0.29 5.67
C PRO A 43 20.75 1.06 6.24
N LYS A 44 20.47 2.23 5.65
CA LYS A 44 19.25 2.97 5.94
C LYS A 44 18.11 2.11 5.42
N GLU A 45 17.35 1.52 6.33
CA GLU A 45 16.04 0.99 6.01
C GLU A 45 15.23 2.15 5.44
N GLU A 46 15.15 2.17 4.12
CA GLU A 46 14.47 3.20 3.36
C GLU A 46 13.01 3.13 3.78
N TRP A 47 12.54 4.16 4.48
CA TRP A 47 11.15 4.25 4.88
C TRP A 47 10.31 4.25 3.62
N GLN A 48 9.73 3.09 3.30
CA GLN A 48 8.82 2.93 2.19
C GLN A 48 7.42 3.30 2.67
N PRO A 49 6.74 4.26 2.01
CA PRO A 49 5.37 4.55 2.36
C PRO A 49 4.53 3.28 2.19
N PRO A 50 3.55 3.03 3.09
CA PRO A 50 2.71 1.85 3.01
C PRO A 50 2.03 1.78 1.64
N PRO A 51 1.93 0.59 1.05
CA PRO A 51 1.36 0.44 -0.28
C PRO A 51 -0.06 0.98 -0.31
N VAL A 52 -0.41 1.65 -1.41
CA VAL A 52 -1.68 2.37 -1.57
C VAL A 52 -2.89 1.47 -1.30
N ALA A 53 -2.79 0.16 -1.58
CA ALA A 53 -3.84 -0.82 -1.27
C ALA A 53 -4.16 -0.92 0.24
N GLU A 54 -3.14 -0.83 1.10
CA GLU A 54 -3.33 -0.83 2.56
C GLU A 54 -3.97 0.47 3.03
N VAL A 55 -3.54 1.62 2.49
CA VAL A 55 -4.12 2.93 2.80
C VAL A 55 -5.59 3.01 2.36
N LEU A 56 -5.90 2.49 1.17
CA LEU A 56 -7.27 2.44 0.64
C LEU A 56 -8.16 1.45 1.41
N ALA A 57 -7.62 0.34 1.90
CA ALA A 57 -8.35 -0.60 2.75
C ALA A 57 -8.80 0.06 4.06
N VAL A 58 -7.90 0.84 4.68
CA VAL A 58 -8.21 1.64 5.88
C VAL A 58 -9.28 2.69 5.57
N TYR A 59 -9.14 3.43 4.47
CA TYR A 59 -10.09 4.50 4.11
C TYR A 59 -11.46 3.99 3.66
N ALA A 60 -11.52 2.79 3.07
CA ALA A 60 -12.76 2.15 2.63
C ALA A 60 -13.47 1.37 3.75
N GLY A 61 -12.98 1.41 4.99
CA GLY A 61 -13.51 0.61 6.11
C GLY A 61 -13.48 -0.90 5.85
N ARG A 62 -12.67 -1.35 4.89
CA ARG A 62 -12.62 -2.72 4.40
C ARG A 62 -11.24 -3.29 4.69
N THR A 63 -11.03 -3.76 5.91
CA THR A 63 -10.05 -4.82 6.14
C THR A 63 -10.51 -6.01 5.31
N ILE A 64 -9.83 -6.29 4.21
CA ILE A 64 -10.14 -7.44 3.35
C ILE A 64 -9.80 -8.69 4.17
N ASP A 65 -10.77 -9.19 4.92
CA ASP A 65 -10.64 -10.48 5.59
C ASP A 65 -10.50 -11.57 4.53
N GLY A 66 -9.27 -12.06 4.36
CA GLY A 66 -8.93 -13.07 3.38
C GLY A 66 -9.77 -14.34 3.53
N VAL A 67 -10.23 -14.66 4.74
CA VAL A 67 -11.10 -15.82 4.99
C VAL A 67 -12.49 -15.61 4.37
N THR A 68 -13.08 -14.43 4.58
CA THR A 68 -14.36 -14.06 3.97
C THR A 68 -14.25 -13.99 2.44
N ALA A 69 -13.17 -13.42 1.91
CA ALA A 69 -12.91 -13.39 0.47
C ALA A 69 -12.78 -14.80 -0.13
N ALA A 70 -12.03 -15.69 0.52
CA ALA A 70 -11.87 -17.08 0.10
C ALA A 70 -13.18 -17.87 0.14
N ARG A 71 -14.00 -17.68 1.19
CA ARG A 71 -15.34 -18.28 1.29
C ARG A 71 -16.26 -17.78 0.19
N GLY A 72 -16.23 -16.48 -0.12
CA GLY A 72 -16.98 -15.90 -1.23
C GLY A 72 -16.58 -16.51 -2.58
N ALA A 73 -15.27 -16.60 -2.83
CA ALA A 73 -14.75 -17.22 -4.04
C ALA A 73 -15.13 -18.70 -4.17
N ALA A 74 -15.13 -19.45 -3.06
CA ALA A 74 -15.56 -20.85 -3.04
C ALA A 74 -17.04 -20.99 -3.43
N LYS A 75 -17.93 -20.16 -2.87
CA LYS A 75 -19.36 -20.15 -3.24
C LYS A 75 -19.59 -19.84 -4.73
N VAL A 76 -18.84 -18.89 -5.28
CA VAL A 76 -18.93 -18.56 -6.71
C VAL A 76 -18.51 -19.74 -7.59
N ARG A 77 -17.41 -20.40 -7.25
CA ARG A 77 -16.95 -21.61 -7.97
C ARG A 77 -17.99 -22.73 -7.92
N GLU A 78 -18.56 -22.98 -6.74
CA GLU A 78 -19.61 -24.00 -6.58
C GLU A 78 -20.84 -23.68 -7.44
N SER A 79 -21.30 -22.43 -7.43
CA SER A 79 -22.43 -21.97 -8.24
C SER A 79 -22.17 -22.17 -9.74
N LEU A 80 -20.98 -21.80 -10.22
CA LEU A 80 -20.61 -21.99 -11.62
C LEU A 80 -20.55 -23.47 -12.01
N ASN A 81 -20.01 -24.32 -11.15
CA ASN A 81 -19.96 -25.77 -11.40
C ASN A 81 -21.37 -26.36 -11.46
N ARG A 82 -22.26 -25.94 -10.56
CA ARG A 82 -23.67 -26.35 -10.56
C ARG A 82 -24.39 -25.90 -11.83
N ALA A 83 -24.18 -24.65 -12.25
CA ALA A 83 -24.74 -24.12 -13.50
C ALA A 83 -24.25 -24.91 -14.73
N ARG A 84 -22.95 -25.24 -14.78
CA ARG A 84 -22.37 -26.05 -15.85
C ARG A 84 -22.95 -27.46 -15.89
N ALA A 85 -23.11 -28.11 -14.74
CA ALA A 85 -23.72 -29.44 -14.64
C ALA A 85 -25.17 -29.42 -15.16
N ASN A 86 -25.97 -28.45 -14.73
CA ASN A 86 -27.35 -28.28 -15.20
C ASN A 86 -27.41 -28.02 -16.71
N ALA A 87 -26.50 -27.21 -17.24
CA ALA A 87 -26.42 -26.97 -18.69
C ALA A 87 -26.06 -28.24 -19.46
N ALA A 88 -25.14 -29.05 -18.95
CA ALA A 88 -24.77 -30.33 -19.54
C ALA A 88 -25.94 -31.32 -19.55
N GLN A 89 -26.69 -31.42 -18.45
CA GLN A 89 -27.90 -32.25 -18.35
C GLN A 89 -28.96 -31.83 -19.37
N ARG A 90 -29.24 -30.53 -19.49
CA ARG A 90 -30.19 -30.01 -20.48
C ARG A 90 -29.78 -30.36 -21.91
N ARG A 91 -28.49 -30.24 -22.24
CA ARG A 91 -27.96 -30.64 -23.56
C ARG A 91 -28.11 -32.14 -23.80
N ALA A 92 -27.83 -32.97 -22.79
CA ALA A 92 -28.01 -34.42 -22.89
C ALA A 92 -29.48 -34.79 -23.12
N ALA A 93 -30.41 -34.19 -22.37
CA ALA A 93 -31.84 -34.40 -22.55
C ALA A 93 -32.34 -33.96 -23.94
N GLN A 94 -31.91 -32.79 -24.43
CA GLN A 94 -32.22 -32.34 -25.78
C GLN A 94 -31.70 -33.30 -26.85
N LYS A 95 -30.48 -33.83 -26.67
CA LYS A 95 -29.90 -34.80 -27.60
C LYS A 95 -30.66 -36.13 -27.58
N ALA A 96 -31.10 -36.59 -26.41
CA ALA A 96 -31.93 -37.79 -26.27
C ALA A 96 -33.29 -37.60 -26.94
N ALA A 97 -33.97 -36.47 -26.71
CA ALA A 97 -35.25 -36.14 -27.34
C ALA A 97 -35.16 -36.02 -28.88
N ARG A 98 -34.04 -35.53 -29.41
CA ARG A 98 -33.79 -35.51 -30.86
C ARG A 98 -33.52 -36.89 -31.45
N ARG A 99 -33.05 -37.84 -30.63
CA ARG A 99 -32.67 -39.19 -31.05
C ARG A 99 -33.79 -40.20 -30.98
N THR A 100 -34.91 -39.91 -30.32
CA THR A 100 -36.08 -40.79 -30.39
C THR A 100 -36.64 -40.70 -31.82
N PRO A 101 -36.50 -41.74 -32.65
CA PRO A 101 -37.12 -41.73 -33.96
C PRO A 101 -38.63 -41.67 -33.74
N LYS A 102 -39.30 -40.73 -34.41
CA LYS A 102 -40.76 -40.72 -34.49
C LYS A 102 -41.13 -41.95 -35.30
N SER A 103 -41.46 -43.04 -34.63
CA SER A 103 -42.02 -44.24 -35.25
C SER A 103 -43.29 -43.83 -35.99
N ALA A 104 -43.25 -44.00 -37.31
CA ALA A 104 -44.38 -43.85 -38.22
C ALA A 104 -45.37 -45.01 -38.06
#